data_AF-A0A7X3C3A8-F1
#
_entry.id   AF-A0A7X3C3A8-F1
#
_cell.length_a   1.000
_cell.length_b   1.000
_cell.length_c   1.000
_cell.angle_alpha   90.00
_cell.angle_beta   90.00
_cell.angle_gamma   90.00
#
_symmetry.space_group_name_H-M   'P 1'
#
loop_
_entity.id
_entity.type
_entity.pdbx_description
1 polymer ?
#
loop_
_entity_poly.entity_id
_entity_poly.type
_entity_poly.pdbx_seq_one_letter_code
_entity_poly.pdbx_strand_id
1 'polypeptide(L)'
;MQTKEALMKLREFEKELNNTPMGTNKFHQISAANDAFMFAHIFPRDFFFIALHLGHQITDEETAELIAASYNGTDITEVLNLSPDDKTLLKFKIARRKSGLTQQQVANKTANFSQSQIAKVESGKLRITMTRWAELFNVLGEAPLIQLKLVK
;
A
#
# COMPACT_ATOMS: atom_id res chain seq x y z
N MET A 1 -12.61 4.60 -12.07
CA MET A 1 -13.30 3.30 -11.88
C MET A 1 -14.15 3.36 -10.63
N GLN A 2 -15.36 2.81 -10.68
CA GLN A 2 -16.24 2.70 -9.49
C GLN A 2 -15.93 1.43 -8.70
N THR A 3 -16.09 1.43 -7.37
CA THR A 3 -15.86 0.21 -6.54
C THR A 3 -16.70 -0.98 -7.02
N LYS A 4 -17.97 -0.74 -7.38
CA LYS A 4 -18.86 -1.78 -7.92
C LYS A 4 -18.33 -2.38 -9.23
N GLU A 5 -17.75 -1.56 -10.10
CA GLU A 5 -17.13 -2.01 -11.35
C GLU A 5 -15.91 -2.90 -11.06
N ALA A 6 -15.05 -2.47 -10.13
CA ALA A 6 -13.90 -3.26 -9.71
C ALA A 6 -14.31 -4.61 -9.11
N LEU A 7 -15.32 -4.62 -8.24
CA LEU A 7 -15.84 -5.84 -7.61
C LEU A 7 -16.43 -6.83 -8.62
N MET A 8 -17.20 -6.33 -9.59
CA MET A 8 -17.71 -7.18 -10.67
C MET A 8 -16.56 -7.81 -11.45
N LYS A 9 -15.51 -7.04 -11.73
CA LYS A 9 -14.36 -7.54 -12.48
C LYS A 9 -13.55 -8.59 -11.73
N LEU A 10 -13.34 -8.42 -10.42
CA LEU A 10 -12.73 -9.43 -9.57
C LEU A 10 -13.50 -10.75 -9.60
N ARG A 11 -14.83 -10.68 -9.44
CA ARG A 11 -15.71 -11.87 -9.47
C ARG A 11 -15.74 -12.55 -10.83
N GLU A 12 -15.63 -11.79 -11.92
CA GLU A 12 -15.45 -12.36 -13.26
C GLU A 12 -14.17 -13.19 -13.34
N PHE A 13 -13.03 -12.64 -12.89
CA PHE A 13 -11.77 -13.38 -12.87
C PHE A 13 -11.82 -14.60 -11.97
N GLU A 14 -12.38 -14.48 -10.76
CA GLU A 14 -12.54 -15.60 -9.84
C GLU A 14 -13.36 -16.73 -10.46
N LYS A 15 -14.50 -16.38 -11.07
CA LYS A 15 -15.35 -17.34 -11.79
C LYS A 15 -14.59 -18.01 -12.94
N GLU A 16 -13.84 -17.26 -13.73
CA GLU A 16 -13.06 -17.82 -14.84
C GLU A 16 -11.94 -18.75 -14.35
N LEU A 17 -11.23 -18.38 -13.28
CA LEU A 17 -10.19 -19.21 -12.66
C LEU A 17 -10.77 -20.50 -12.09
N ASN A 18 -11.88 -20.43 -11.35
CA ASN A 18 -12.54 -21.60 -10.76
C ASN A 18 -13.07 -22.59 -11.80
N ASN A 19 -13.38 -22.11 -13.01
CA ASN A 19 -13.85 -22.94 -14.13
C ASN A 19 -12.73 -23.38 -15.09
N THR A 20 -11.48 -23.00 -14.84
CA THR A 20 -10.34 -23.34 -15.70
C THR A 20 -9.36 -24.25 -14.96
N PRO A 21 -9.02 -25.44 -15.49
CA PRO A 21 -8.06 -26.32 -14.84
C PRO A 21 -6.70 -25.65 -14.59
N MET A 22 -6.19 -25.78 -13.37
CA MET A 22 -4.86 -25.29 -12.99
C MET A 22 -3.75 -25.89 -13.87
N GLY A 23 -2.70 -25.11 -14.13
CA GLY A 23 -1.56 -25.52 -14.95
C GLY A 23 -1.78 -25.46 -16.46
N THR A 24 -2.99 -25.07 -16.91
CA THR A 24 -3.23 -24.82 -18.34
C THR A 24 -2.77 -23.42 -18.74
N ASN A 25 -2.41 -23.25 -20.02
CA ASN A 25 -2.07 -21.93 -20.57
C ASN A 25 -3.20 -20.90 -20.36
N LYS A 26 -4.46 -21.35 -20.48
CA LYS A 26 -5.63 -20.50 -20.23
C LYS A 26 -5.68 -20.02 -18.79
N PHE A 27 -5.43 -20.91 -17.82
CA PHE A 27 -5.38 -20.53 -16.40
C PHE A 27 -4.30 -19.46 -16.15
N HIS A 28 -3.10 -19.65 -16.71
CA HIS A 28 -2.01 -18.67 -16.57
C HIS A 28 -2.35 -17.32 -17.20
N GLN A 29 -3.04 -17.30 -18.35
CA GLN A 29 -3.49 -16.07 -19.00
C GLN A 29 -4.51 -15.31 -18.15
N ILE A 30 -5.52 -16.01 -17.60
CA ILE A 30 -6.54 -15.40 -16.73
C ILE A 30 -5.87 -14.88 -15.45
N SER A 31 -5.00 -15.67 -14.83
CA SER A 31 -4.26 -15.26 -13.64
C SER A 31 -3.42 -14.01 -13.88
N ALA A 32 -2.69 -13.95 -14.99
CA ALA A 32 -1.89 -12.79 -15.34
C ALA A 32 -2.76 -11.55 -15.62
N ALA A 33 -3.92 -11.73 -16.26
CA ALA A 33 -4.87 -10.65 -16.50
C ALA A 33 -5.48 -10.13 -15.18
N ASN A 34 -5.78 -11.02 -14.24
CA ASN A 34 -6.25 -10.65 -12.91
C ASN A 34 -5.18 -9.87 -12.14
N ASP A 35 -3.93 -10.36 -12.12
CA ASP A 35 -2.81 -9.65 -11.48
C ASP A 35 -2.58 -8.27 -12.10
N ALA A 36 -2.62 -8.19 -13.44
CA ALA A 36 -2.48 -6.93 -14.16
C ALA A 36 -3.61 -5.96 -13.81
N PHE A 37 -4.85 -6.44 -13.65
CA PHE A 37 -5.98 -5.63 -13.23
C PHE A 37 -5.84 -5.15 -11.78
N MET A 38 -5.54 -6.07 -10.85
CA MET A 38 -5.40 -5.76 -9.42
C MET A 38 -4.25 -4.79 -9.16
N PHE A 39 -3.12 -4.95 -9.83
CA PHE A 39 -1.88 -4.23 -9.55
C PHE A 39 -1.52 -3.17 -10.59
N ALA A 40 -2.45 -2.80 -11.48
CA ALA A 40 -2.25 -1.74 -12.48
C ALA A 40 -1.81 -0.41 -11.85
N HIS A 41 -2.39 -0.06 -10.70
CA HIS A 41 -2.20 1.23 -10.04
C HIS A 41 -1.82 1.15 -8.55
N ILE A 42 -1.79 -0.06 -7.99
CA ILE A 42 -1.33 -0.33 -6.62
C ILE A 42 -0.14 -1.28 -6.68
N PHE A 43 0.93 -0.94 -5.97
CA PHE A 43 2.08 -1.83 -5.90
C PHE A 43 1.70 -3.08 -5.08
N PRO A 44 2.04 -4.31 -5.54
CA PRO A 44 1.69 -5.54 -4.83
C PRO A 44 2.16 -5.54 -3.37
N ARG A 45 3.35 -4.99 -3.10
CA ARG A 45 3.91 -4.90 -1.74
C ARG A 45 3.15 -3.95 -0.81
N ASP A 46 2.36 -3.02 -1.34
CA ASP A 46 1.49 -2.15 -0.53
C ASP A 46 0.17 -2.83 -0.25
N PHE A 47 -0.40 -3.47 -1.27
CA PHE A 47 -1.58 -4.31 -1.11
C PHE A 47 -1.38 -5.37 -0.02
N PHE A 48 -0.29 -6.14 -0.10
CA PHE A 48 0.01 -7.15 0.92
C PHE A 48 0.33 -6.55 2.29
N PHE A 49 0.93 -5.36 2.35
CA PHE A 49 1.12 -4.67 3.62
C PHE A 49 -0.22 -4.31 4.27
N ILE A 50 -1.14 -3.73 3.49
CA ILE A 50 -2.49 -3.40 3.95
C ILE A 50 -3.18 -4.68 4.44
N ALA A 51 -3.23 -5.72 3.61
CA ALA A 51 -3.90 -6.98 3.94
C ALA A 51 -3.35 -7.63 5.23
N LEU A 52 -2.04 -7.56 5.47
CA LEU A 52 -1.41 -8.09 6.69
C LEU A 52 -1.73 -7.27 7.96
N HIS A 53 -2.09 -6.00 7.80
CA HIS A 53 -2.28 -5.05 8.91
C HIS A 53 -3.75 -4.69 9.17
N LEU A 54 -4.71 -5.26 8.45
CA LEU A 54 -6.15 -5.06 8.69
C LEU A 54 -6.67 -5.72 9.97
N GLY A 55 -5.99 -6.78 10.44
CA GLY A 55 -6.47 -7.59 11.57
C GLY A 55 -7.49 -8.66 11.20
N HIS A 56 -7.91 -8.71 9.93
CA HIS A 56 -8.75 -9.75 9.33
C HIS A 56 -8.25 -10.08 7.92
N GLN A 57 -8.76 -11.17 7.34
CA GLN A 57 -8.51 -11.49 5.95
C GLN A 57 -9.23 -10.48 5.05
N ILE A 58 -8.47 -9.82 4.17
CA ILE A 58 -9.03 -8.87 3.21
C ILE A 58 -10.14 -9.50 2.35
N THR A 59 -11.25 -8.79 2.20
CA THR A 59 -12.40 -9.20 1.39
C THR A 59 -12.29 -8.74 -0.07
N ASP A 60 -13.13 -9.28 -0.95
CA ASP A 60 -13.22 -8.82 -2.33
C ASP A 60 -13.73 -7.39 -2.42
N GLU A 61 -14.66 -7.00 -1.54
CA GLU A 61 -15.17 -5.65 -1.43
C GLU A 61 -14.04 -4.66 -1.08
N GLU A 62 -13.24 -4.97 -0.06
CA GLU A 62 -12.09 -4.14 0.34
C GLU A 62 -11.00 -4.12 -0.75
N THR A 63 -10.78 -5.24 -1.42
CA THR A 63 -9.87 -5.31 -2.57
C THR A 63 -10.36 -4.40 -3.70
N ALA A 64 -11.65 -4.43 -4.01
CA ALA A 64 -12.27 -3.56 -5.00
C ALA A 64 -12.18 -2.07 -4.63
N GLU A 65 -12.32 -1.73 -3.35
CA GLU A 65 -12.12 -0.36 -2.85
C GLU A 65 -10.68 0.13 -3.07
N LEU A 66 -9.68 -0.71 -2.77
CA LEU A 66 -8.28 -0.39 -3.02
C LEU A 66 -7.97 -0.21 -4.52
N ILE A 67 -8.52 -1.09 -5.37
CA ILE A 67 -8.37 -0.97 -6.83
C ILE A 67 -9.00 0.33 -7.32
N ALA A 68 -10.25 0.62 -6.93
CA ALA A 68 -10.93 1.84 -7.34
C ALA A 68 -10.20 3.09 -6.87
N ALA A 69 -9.75 3.12 -5.61
CA ALA A 69 -8.98 4.24 -5.07
C ALA A 69 -7.66 4.44 -5.83
N SER A 70 -6.90 3.37 -6.07
CA SER A 70 -5.63 3.45 -6.79
C SER A 70 -5.81 3.93 -8.24
N TYR A 71 -6.83 3.42 -8.95
CA TYR A 71 -7.18 3.85 -10.30
C TYR A 71 -7.55 5.34 -10.36
N ASN A 72 -8.29 5.83 -9.37
CA ASN A 72 -8.72 7.22 -9.30
C ASN A 72 -7.65 8.15 -8.68
N GLY A 73 -6.44 7.66 -8.38
CA GLY A 73 -5.37 8.44 -7.76
C GLY A 73 -5.67 8.89 -6.33
N THR A 74 -6.63 8.26 -5.66
CA THR A 74 -7.01 8.53 -4.27
C THR A 74 -5.99 7.91 -3.30
N ASP A 75 -5.82 8.50 -2.12
CA ASP A 75 -4.92 7.96 -1.09
C ASP A 75 -5.42 6.59 -0.57
N ILE A 76 -4.77 5.52 -1.03
CA ILE A 76 -5.11 4.14 -0.65
C ILE A 76 -4.98 3.87 0.86
N THR A 77 -4.23 4.70 1.60
CA THR A 77 -4.04 4.52 3.04
C THR A 77 -5.25 4.98 3.86
N GLU A 78 -6.17 5.73 3.25
CA GLU A 78 -7.40 6.21 3.88
C GLU A 78 -8.63 5.40 3.53
N VAL A 79 -8.50 4.43 2.62
CA VAL A 79 -9.61 3.62 2.12
C VAL A 79 -10.08 2.62 3.18
N LEU A 80 -9.13 1.87 3.75
CA LEU A 80 -9.40 0.84 4.74
C LEU A 80 -8.98 1.28 6.13
N ASN A 81 -9.57 0.64 7.14
CA ASN A 81 -9.33 0.97 8.54
C ASN A 81 -8.00 0.42 9.06
N LEU A 82 -6.90 1.06 8.69
CA LEU A 82 -5.57 0.81 9.23
C LEU A 82 -5.31 1.63 10.50
N SER A 83 -4.42 1.13 11.36
CA SER A 83 -3.95 1.90 12.51
C SER A 83 -3.23 3.19 12.06
N PRO A 84 -3.25 4.27 12.86
CA PRO A 84 -2.53 5.50 12.53
C PRO A 84 -1.04 5.30 12.24
N ASP A 85 -0.40 4.36 12.95
CA ASP A 85 1.01 4.00 12.75
C ASP A 85 1.22 3.37 11.37
N ASP A 86 0.36 2.43 10.97
CA ASP A 86 0.44 1.74 9.68
C ASP A 86 0.14 2.68 8.52
N LYS A 87 -0.82 3.59 8.67
CA LYS A 87 -1.08 4.66 7.70
C LYS A 87 0.15 5.53 7.50
N THR A 88 0.75 6.00 8.60
CA THR A 88 1.95 6.87 8.54
C THR A 88 3.10 6.18 7.82
N LEU A 89 3.36 4.91 8.16
CA LEU A 89 4.37 4.08 7.51
C LEU A 89 4.11 3.93 6.01
N LEU A 90 2.88 3.56 5.64
CA LEU A 90 2.54 3.30 4.25
C LEU A 90 2.61 4.58 3.43
N LYS A 91 2.16 5.72 3.98
CA LYS A 91 2.31 7.04 3.35
C LYS A 91 3.78 7.37 3.11
N PHE A 92 4.64 7.20 4.10
CA PHE A 92 6.09 7.42 3.93
C PHE A 92 6.68 6.54 2.82
N LYS A 93 6.33 5.24 2.79
CA LYS A 93 6.81 4.29 1.78
C LYS A 93 6.32 4.65 0.36
N ILE A 94 5.09 5.14 0.23
CA ILE A 94 4.54 5.63 -1.04
C ILE A 94 5.25 6.91 -1.47
N ALA A 95 5.33 7.91 -0.58
CA ALA A 95 6.01 9.18 -0.78
C ALA A 95 7.47 8.98 -1.23
N ARG A 96 8.22 8.13 -0.52
CA ARG A 96 9.61 7.83 -0.88
C ARG A 96 9.70 7.28 -2.30
N ARG A 97 8.85 6.33 -2.69
CA ARG A 97 8.87 5.79 -4.06
C ARG A 97 8.47 6.84 -5.10
N LYS A 98 7.48 7.68 -4.82
CA LYS A 98 7.10 8.80 -5.69
C LYS A 98 8.26 9.78 -5.90
N SER A 99 9.07 10.00 -4.86
CA SER A 99 10.29 10.82 -4.94
C SER A 99 11.48 10.14 -5.64
N GLY A 100 11.36 8.85 -6.01
CA GLY A 100 12.44 8.09 -6.65
C GLY A 100 13.62 7.74 -5.74
N LEU A 101 13.54 8.02 -4.43
CA LEU A 101 14.63 7.77 -3.49
C LEU A 101 14.68 6.31 -3.03
N THR A 102 15.87 5.75 -2.95
CA THR A 102 16.11 4.47 -2.27
C THR A 102 16.15 4.66 -0.75
N GLN A 103 16.01 3.57 0.01
CA GLN A 103 16.19 3.60 1.47
C GLN A 103 17.58 4.12 1.86
N GLN A 104 18.62 3.77 1.10
CA GLN A 104 19.97 4.27 1.34
C GLN A 104 20.07 5.78 1.10
N GLN A 105 19.43 6.30 0.05
CA GLN A 105 19.44 7.74 -0.22
C GLN A 105 18.68 8.54 0.83
N VAL A 106 17.57 8.01 1.36
CA VAL A 106 16.91 8.64 2.51
C VAL A 106 17.83 8.61 3.73
N ALA A 107 18.46 7.47 4.04
CA ALA A 107 19.42 7.36 5.15
C ALA A 107 20.54 8.40 5.06
N ASN A 108 21.13 8.58 3.87
CA ASN A 108 22.19 9.55 3.63
C ASN A 108 21.73 11.01 3.78
N LYS A 109 20.41 11.28 3.70
CA LYS A 109 19.82 12.61 3.86
C LYS A 109 19.31 12.86 5.28
N THR A 110 19.34 11.86 6.14
CA THR A 110 18.97 11.95 7.56
C THR A 110 20.21 11.85 8.43
N ALA A 111 20.21 12.49 9.60
CA ALA A 111 21.34 12.38 10.53
C ALA A 111 21.27 11.09 11.37
N ASN A 112 20.05 10.58 11.60
CA ASN A 112 19.78 9.61 12.66
C ASN A 112 19.34 8.23 12.19
N PHE A 113 19.29 7.98 10.87
CA PHE A 113 18.84 6.71 10.32
C PHE A 113 19.87 6.05 9.42
N SER A 114 20.13 4.77 9.70
CA SER A 114 20.76 3.85 8.76
C SER A 114 19.73 3.30 7.77
N GLN A 115 20.21 2.81 6.62
CA GLN A 115 19.37 2.13 5.63
C GLN A 115 18.62 0.92 6.23
N SER A 116 19.27 0.17 7.14
CA SER A 116 18.62 -0.94 7.86
C SER A 116 17.47 -0.46 8.76
N GLN A 117 17.63 0.66 9.46
CA GLN A 117 16.55 1.23 10.27
C GLN A 117 15.38 1.70 9.41
N ILE A 118 15.63 2.33 8.27
CA ILE A 118 14.57 2.71 7.33
C ILE A 118 13.83 1.47 6.81
N ALA A 119 14.54 0.40 6.45
CA ALA A 119 13.93 -0.86 6.05
C ALA A 119 13.06 -1.48 7.16
N LYS A 120 13.49 -1.39 8.43
CA LYS A 120 12.69 -1.86 9.58
C LYS A 120 11.47 -0.98 9.82
N VAL A 121 11.59 0.34 9.65
CA VAL A 121 10.44 1.27 9.71
C VAL A 121 9.43 0.92 8.62
N GLU A 122 9.84 0.82 7.35
CA GLU A 122 8.94 0.50 6.22
C GLU A 122 8.33 -0.90 6.26
N SER A 123 8.82 -1.79 7.12
CA SER A 123 8.26 -3.13 7.35
C SER A 123 7.49 -3.26 8.66
N GLY A 124 7.32 -2.16 9.40
CA GLY A 124 6.60 -2.16 10.68
C GLY A 124 7.36 -2.81 11.83
N LYS A 125 8.61 -3.24 11.60
CA LYS A 125 9.49 -3.89 12.59
C LYS A 125 10.16 -2.90 13.54
N LEU A 126 10.14 -1.60 13.22
CA LEU A 126 10.66 -0.54 14.07
C LEU A 126 9.65 0.59 14.14
N ARG A 127 9.06 0.80 15.33
CA ARG A 127 8.26 1.98 15.63
C ARG A 127 9.18 3.16 15.97
N ILE A 128 8.81 4.35 15.53
CA ILE A 128 9.56 5.59 15.76
C ILE A 128 8.64 6.70 16.24
N THR A 129 9.21 7.67 16.94
CA THR A 129 8.48 8.82 17.47
C THR A 129 8.04 9.77 16.34
N MET A 130 7.07 10.64 16.63
CA MET A 130 6.60 11.64 15.66
C MET A 130 7.72 12.58 15.21
N THR A 131 8.64 12.95 16.10
CA THR A 131 9.82 13.76 15.74
C THR A 131 10.69 13.07 14.69
N ARG A 132 10.85 11.75 14.81
CA ARG A 132 11.59 10.95 13.83
C ARG A 132 10.82 10.78 12.51
N TRP A 133 9.50 10.68 12.56
CA TRP A 133 8.68 10.75 11.35
C TRP A 133 8.82 12.09 10.64
N ALA A 134 8.81 13.21 11.37
CA ALA A 134 9.01 14.52 10.80
C ALA A 134 10.36 14.66 10.08
N GLU A 135 11.44 14.11 10.66
CA GLU A 135 12.76 14.06 10.00
C GLU A 135 12.68 13.29 8.67
N LEU A 136 12.04 12.11 8.67
CA LEU A 136 11.89 11.28 7.47
C LEU A 136 11.05 11.95 6.38
N PHE A 137 9.92 12.56 6.73
CA PHE A 137 9.05 13.24 5.75
C PHE A 137 9.68 14.53 5.20
N ASN A 138 10.44 15.26 6.03
CA ASN A 138 11.16 16.46 5.59
C ASN A 138 12.17 16.14 4.47
N VAL A 139 12.84 14.98 4.53
CA VAL A 139 13.74 14.52 3.45
C VAL A 139 13.02 14.31 2.12
N LEU A 140 11.74 13.97 2.17
CA LEU A 140 10.89 13.76 0.99
C LEU A 140 10.26 15.06 0.47
N GLY A 141 10.46 16.19 1.17
CA GLY A 141 9.76 17.44 0.87
C GLY A 141 8.27 17.39 1.20
N GLU A 142 7.86 16.45 2.06
CA GLU A 142 6.47 16.28 2.48
C GLU A 142 6.29 16.67 3.95
N ALA A 143 5.12 17.22 4.29
CA ALA A 143 4.79 17.48 5.69
C ALA A 143 4.38 16.16 6.38
N PRO A 144 4.87 15.87 7.61
CA PRO A 144 4.38 14.74 8.37
C PRO A 144 2.87 14.90 8.62
N LEU A 145 2.06 13.93 8.16
CA LEU A 145 0.59 13.97 8.18
C LEU A 145 0.00 13.69 9.57
N ILE A 146 0.41 14.45 10.57
CA ILE A 146 -0.21 14.43 11.89
C ILE A 146 -0.81 15.80 12.14
N GLN A 147 -2.02 16.01 11.63
CA GLN A 147 -2.95 16.87 12.34
C GLN A 147 -3.31 16.14 13.63
N LEU A 148 -2.57 16.45 14.70
CA LEU A 148 -3.06 16.19 16.04
C LEU A 148 -4.41 16.90 16.14
N LYS A 149 -5.51 16.13 16.17
CA LYS A 149 -6.62 16.55 17.03
C LYS A 149 -6.06 16.52 18.45
N LEU A 150 -5.42 17.63 18.83
CA LEU A 150 -5.23 18.00 20.23
C LEU A 150 -6.66 18.13 20.76
N VAL A 151 -7.17 17.04 21.33
CA VAL A 151 -8.28 17.10 22.27
C VAL A 151 -7.73 17.91 23.44
N LYS A 152 -8.10 19.19 23.48
CA LYS A 152 -8.00 20.00 24.70
C LYS A 152 -8.95 19.45 25.75
#